data_AF-A0A8S3ARR0-F1
#
_entry.id   AF-A0A8S3ARR0-F1
#
_cell.length_a   1.000
_cell.length_b   1.000
_cell.length_c   1.000
_cell.angle_alpha   90.00
_cell.angle_beta   90.00
_cell.angle_gamma   90.00
#
_symmetry.space_group_name_H-M   'P 1'
#
loop_
_entity.id
_entity.type
_entity.pdbx_description
1 polymer ?
#
loop_
_entity_poly.entity_id
_entity_poly.type
_entity_poly.pdbx_seq_one_letter_code
_entity_poly.pdbx_strand_id
1 'polypeptide(L)' 'LVDHVYDDQLLEQVTIRIVLPEHSRNIEFYPPPYGVERLPNEKHYTYLDTVGRPVVVITKRNVLFQHIQDFEIHYTFDKF' A
#
# COMPACT_ATOMS: atom_id res chain seq x y z
N LEU A 1 1.81 2.63 8.15
CA LEU A 1 0.40 2.33 8.56
C LEU A 1 0.29 0.90 9.10
N VAL A 2 0.90 0.64 10.25
CA VAL A 2 0.47 -0.43 11.17
C VAL A 2 0.29 0.31 12.48
N ASP A 3 -0.95 0.42 12.93
CA ASP A 3 -1.29 1.07 14.21
C ASP A 3 -0.84 0.18 15.38
N HIS A 4 -0.63 0.77 16.56
CA HIS A 4 -0.04 0.12 17.72
C HIS A 4 -0.98 -0.90 18.35
N VAL A 5 -0.85 -2.18 17.97
CA VAL A 5 -1.73 -3.25 18.48
C VAL A 5 -1.20 -3.85 19.79
N TYR A 6 0.13 -3.92 20.01
CA TYR A 6 0.77 -4.36 21.27
C TYR A 6 2.17 -3.72 21.43
N ASP A 7 2.61 -3.52 22.69
CA ASP A 7 4.00 -3.19 23.01
C ASP A 7 4.94 -4.34 22.56
N ASP A 8 6.07 -4.03 21.92
CA ASP A 8 7.10 -4.98 21.41
C ASP A 8 6.64 -5.98 20.32
N GLN A 9 5.88 -5.52 19.32
CA GLN A 9 5.53 -6.38 18.17
C GLN A 9 6.70 -6.68 17.24
N LEU A 10 6.97 -7.97 17.06
CA LEU A 10 7.73 -8.54 15.97
C LEU A 10 6.76 -9.19 14.98
N LEU A 11 6.62 -8.62 13.79
CA LEU A 11 5.84 -9.22 12.70
C LEU A 11 6.79 -9.88 11.71
N GLU A 12 6.63 -11.18 11.48
CA GLU A 12 7.46 -11.92 10.51
C GLU A 12 7.27 -11.39 9.08
N GLN A 13 6.02 -11.11 8.69
CA GLN A 13 5.69 -10.51 7.40
C GLN A 13 4.43 -9.66 7.49
N VAL A 14 4.48 -8.48 6.86
CA VAL A 14 3.35 -7.58 6.68
C VAL A 14 3.14 -7.37 5.20
N THR A 15 1.88 -7.50 4.76
CA THR A 15 1.48 -7.19 3.39
C THR A 15 0.40 -6.12 3.43
N ILE A 16 0.73 -4.95 2.89
CA ILE A 16 -0.15 -3.78 2.82
C ILE A 16 -0.75 -3.75 1.42
N ARG A 17 -2.08 -3.69 1.34
CA ARG A 17 -2.84 -3.58 0.09
C ARG A 17 -3.58 -2.25 0.08
N ILE A 18 -3.22 -1.39 -0.86
CA ILE A 18 -3.75 -0.03 -0.97
C ILE A 18 -4.63 0.01 -2.21
N VAL A 19 -5.94 0.04 -1.99
CA VAL A 19 -6.94 0.09 -3.08
C VAL A 19 -7.17 1.54 -3.44
N LEU A 20 -6.80 1.93 -4.65
CA LEU A 20 -6.98 3.28 -5.16
C LEU A 20 -8.34 3.42 -5.87
N PRO A 21 -8.84 4.65 -6.07
CA PRO A 21 -10.03 4.90 -6.86
C PRO A 21 -9.95 4.32 -8.28
N GLU A 22 -11.12 4.08 -8.88
CA GLU A 22 -11.19 3.74 -10.30
C GLU A 22 -10.60 4.87 -11.14
N HIS A 23 -9.97 4.55 -12.27
CA HIS A 23 -9.31 5.53 -13.16
C HIS A 23 -8.08 6.25 -12.59
N SER A 24 -7.51 5.82 -11.45
CA SER A 24 -6.19 6.31 -11.02
C SER A 24 -5.09 5.94 -12.02
N ARG A 25 -4.32 6.94 -12.47
CA ARG A 25 -3.19 6.82 -13.40
C ARG A 25 -1.90 7.29 -12.73
N ASN A 26 -0.75 6.98 -13.35
CA ASN A 26 0.59 7.43 -12.90
C ASN A 26 0.85 7.19 -11.42
N ILE A 27 0.69 5.95 -10.96
CA ILE A 27 0.83 5.58 -9.56
C ILE A 27 2.30 5.45 -9.20
N GLU A 28 2.82 6.45 -8.51
CA GLU A 28 4.17 6.52 -7.97
C GLU A 28 4.15 6.24 -6.47
N PHE A 29 5.03 5.33 -6.04
CA PHE A 29 5.20 4.98 -4.65
C PHE A 29 6.55 5.52 -4.17
N TYR A 30 6.53 6.38 -3.16
CA TYR A 30 7.73 6.89 -2.51
C TYR A 30 8.00 6.04 -1.26
N PRO A 31 9.00 5.15 -1.32
CA PRO A 31 9.27 4.26 -0.22
C PRO A 31 9.82 5.04 0.99
N PRO A 32 9.51 4.59 2.21
CA PRO A 32 10.18 5.07 3.41
C PRO A 32 11.68 4.70 3.38
N PRO A 33 12.54 5.27 4.24
CA PRO A 33 14.00 5.07 4.24
C PRO A 33 14.47 3.65 4.58
N TYR A 34 13.56 2.67 4.68
CA TYR A 34 13.85 1.27 4.95
C TYR A 34 13.41 0.38 3.79
N GLY A 35 14.07 -0.78 3.64
CA GLY A 35 13.76 -1.75 2.59
C GLY A 35 12.31 -2.23 2.66
N VAL A 36 11.52 -1.83 1.67
CA VAL A 36 10.18 -2.34 1.38
C VAL A 36 10.18 -2.94 -0.01
N GLU A 37 9.46 -4.04 -0.20
CA GLU A 37 9.33 -4.69 -1.49
C GLU A 37 7.96 -4.35 -2.08
N ARG A 38 7.95 -3.69 -3.24
CA ARG A 38 6.73 -3.44 -3.99
C ARG A 38 6.45 -4.64 -4.87
N LEU A 39 5.29 -5.26 -4.68
CA LEU A 39 4.82 -6.36 -5.52
C LEU A 39 4.13 -5.81 -6.78
N PRO A 40 3.93 -6.64 -7.82
CA PRO A 40 3.17 -6.26 -9.01
C PRO A 40 1.80 -5.69 -8.63
N ASN A 41 1.37 -4.64 -9.34
CA ASN A 41 0.06 -4.05 -9.10
C ASN A 41 -1.04 -5.07 -9.43
N GLU A 42 -2.04 -5.14 -8.55
CA GLU A 42 -3.22 -5.97 -8.75
C GLU A 42 -4.41 -5.10 -9.19
N LYS A 43 -5.49 -5.75 -9.61
CA LYS A 43 -6.80 -5.09 -9.77
C LYS A 43 -7.80 -5.72 -8.83
N HIS A 44 -8.55 -4.88 -8.13
CA HIS A 44 -9.63 -5.30 -7.25
C HIS A 44 -10.97 -4.86 -7.85
N TYR A 45 -11.93 -5.78 -7.86
CA TYR A 45 -13.26 -5.55 -8.41
C TYR A 45 -14.27 -5.61 -7.28
N THR A 46 -15.00 -4.52 -7.11
CA THR A 46 -16.13 -4.39 -6.18
C THR A 46 -17.44 -4.21 -6.94
N TYR A 47 -18.55 -4.15 -6.20
CA TYR A 47 -19.87 -3.97 -6.81
C TYR A 47 -19.95 -2.64 -7.57
N LEU A 48 -20.49 -2.68 -8.79
CA LEU A 48 -20.60 -1.55 -9.74
C LEU A 48 -19.26 -1.00 -10.29
N ASP A 49 -18.12 -1.70 -10.11
CA ASP A 49 -16.89 -1.31 -10.81
C ASP A 49 -16.96 -1.69 -12.30
N THR A 50 -16.53 -0.80 -13.19
CA THR A 50 -16.55 -1.04 -14.65
C THR A 50 -15.20 -1.49 -15.20
N VAL A 51 -14.11 -0.88 -14.73
CA VAL A 51 -12.73 -1.14 -15.18
C VAL A 51 -11.91 -1.87 -14.10
N GLY A 52 -12.32 -1.74 -12.84
CA GLY A 52 -11.63 -2.26 -11.66
C GLY A 52 -10.68 -1.24 -11.05
N ARG A 53 -10.46 -1.38 -9.74
CA ARG A 53 -9.63 -0.49 -8.93
C ARG A 53 -8.19 -0.97 -8.89
N PRO A 54 -7.19 -0.12 -9.20
CA PRO A 54 -5.80 -0.50 -9.08
C PRO A 54 -5.43 -0.68 -7.60
N VAL A 55 -4.69 -1.74 -7.31
CA VAL A 55 -4.20 -2.05 -5.97
C VAL A 55 -2.68 -2.05 -5.97
N VAL A 56 -2.11 -1.24 -5.10
CA VAL A 56 -0.67 -1.25 -4.81
C VAL A 56 -0.44 -2.22 -3.66
N VAL A 57 0.39 -3.23 -3.91
CA VAL A 57 0.73 -4.24 -2.91
C VAL A 57 2.18 -4.03 -2.47
N ILE A 58 2.39 -3.85 -1.18
CA ILE A 58 3.71 -3.66 -0.58
C ILE A 58 3.90 -4.75 0.47
N THR A 59 5.03 -5.44 0.42
CA THR A 59 5.39 -6.47 1.39
C THR A 59 6.67 -6.10 2.11
N LYS A 60 6.72 -6.42 3.39
CA LYS A 60 7.92 -6.28 4.21
C LYS A 60 8.00 -7.42 5.20
N ARG A 61 9.20 -8.00 5.33
CA ARG A 61 9.51 -9.03 6.33
C ARG A 61 10.23 -8.42 7.53
N ASN A 62 10.12 -9.06 8.69
CA ASN A 62 10.79 -8.68 9.94
C ASN A 62 10.48 -7.23 10.34
N VAL A 63 9.19 -6.88 10.41
CA VAL A 63 8.75 -5.53 10.80
C VAL A 63 8.79 -5.41 12.32
N LEU A 64 9.73 -4.59 12.79
CA LEU A 64 9.81 -4.09 14.17
C LEU A 64 9.04 -2.77 14.32
N PHE A 65 8.63 -2.42 15.54
CA PHE A 65 7.96 -1.16 15.90
C PHE A 65 8.69 0.10 15.39
N GLN A 66 10.03 0.08 15.35
CA GLN A 66 10.84 1.19 14.83
C GLN A 66 10.65 1.49 13.34
N HIS A 67 9.98 0.61 12.59
CA HIS A 67 9.66 0.81 11.17
C HIS A 67 8.29 1.45 10.94
N ILE A 68 7.57 1.87 11.99
CA ILE A 68 6.34 2.63 11.84
C ILE A 68 6.73 4.05 11.39
N GLN A 69 6.73 4.26 10.07
CA GLN A 69 6.93 5.56 9.45
C GLN A 69 5.89 5.77 8.35
N ASP A 70 5.76 7.03 7.98
CA ASP A 70 4.90 7.46 6.89
C ASP A 70 5.54 7.14 5.53
N PHE A 71 4.69 6.91 4.55
CA PHE A 71 5.07 6.70 3.16
C PHE A 71 4.07 7.47 2.29
N GLU A 72 4.49 7.84 1.08
CA GLU A 72 3.67 8.65 0.19
C GLU A 72 3.34 7.90 -1.10
N ILE A 73 2.12 8.08 -1.58
CA ILE A 73 1.67 7.56 -2.87
C ILE A 73 1.09 8.73 -3.65
N HIS A 74 1.71 9.01 -4.80
CA HIS A 74 1.20 9.98 -5.73
C HIS A 74 0.46 9.25 -6.84
N TYR A 75 -0.74 9.71 -7.15
CA TYR A 75 -1.53 9.22 -8.26
C TYR A 75 -2.25 10.38 -8.91
N THR A 76 -2.39 10.32 -10.23
CA THR A 76 -3.26 11.23 -10.97
C THR A 76 -4.67 10.66 -10.94
N PHE A 77 -5.63 11.46 -10.48
CA PHE A 77 -7.05 11.12 -10.54
C PHE A 77 -7.75 12.18 -11.37
N ASP A 78 -8.20 11.79 -12.56
CA ASP A 78 -9.01 12.65 -13.42
C ASP A 78 -10.38 12.78 -12.77
N LYS A 79 -10.62 13.93 -12.14
CA LYS A 79 -11.95 14.31 -11.71
C LYS A 79 -12.66 14.83 -12.97
N PHE A 80 -13.59 14.04 -13.49
CA PHE A 80 -14.50 14.48 -14.56
C PHE A 80 -15.13 15.84 -14.23
#